data_AF-A0A430FSL3-F1
#
_entry.id   AF-A0A430FSL3-F1
#
_cell.length_a   1.000
_cell.length_b   1.000
_cell.length_c   1.000
_cell.angle_alpha   90.00
_cell.angle_beta   90.00
_cell.angle_gamma   90.00
#
_symmetry.space_group_name_H-M   'P 1'
#
loop_
_entity.id
_entity.type
_entity.pdbx_description
1 polymer ?
#
loop_
_entity_poly.entity_id
_entity_poly.type
_entity_poly.pdbx_seq_one_letter_code
_entity_poly.pdbx_strand_id
1 'polypeptide(L)'
;MAQLDSEQQGRSSSAQRVERPVGLLSSLRVELSILILISTVLAFLMAWFLTHLHMNGWSALPLTIIVTLIFTYSFARGLTTPLTEMRNAAVSMAEGDYSVRVDTYASNRDEIQELAHAFNEMADELEHADQLRRDMVANVSHELRTPVAALQAMVENMADGVVEPSQSNMENILAQTQRLSDLIAFLLDMSRVEAGAASLHVETFNLAEFIDDTVAPLKIADAGHGHTIELHVPDDIMLEGDKDRLRQLFTNIIANALKHSADNTGILVEARQDDENDEIVANIINYGSEIPAEVRNQIFRRFVKGKSGPGTESGGTGLGLSIARWAAGLHGGTVQVVDDYRGVNFEIRLPRHFVLEEDNPED
;
A
#
# COMPACT_ATOMS: atom_id res chain seq x y z
N MET A 1 40.63 21.35 24.96
CA MET A 1 40.44 21.40 26.42
C MET A 1 39.08 20.76 26.69
N ALA A 2 39.05 19.43 26.89
CA ALA A 2 39.28 18.76 28.19
C ALA A 2 38.00 18.89 29.03
N GLN A 3 37.28 17.86 29.46
CA GLN A 3 37.52 16.45 29.80
C GLN A 3 36.21 15.67 29.51
N LEU A 4 36.20 14.49 28.87
CA LEU A 4 36.62 13.14 29.31
C LEU A 4 35.73 12.50 30.41
N ASP A 5 35.23 11.32 30.02
CA ASP A 5 35.04 10.08 30.81
C ASP A 5 34.13 10.05 32.03
N SER A 6 32.99 9.36 31.85
CA SER A 6 32.38 8.33 32.73
C SER A 6 30.89 8.28 32.37
N GLU A 7 30.23 7.19 31.96
CA GLU A 7 30.36 5.80 32.38
C GLU A 7 29.88 4.87 31.25
N GLN A 8 30.82 4.10 30.68
CA GLN A 8 30.52 2.73 30.27
C GLN A 8 30.29 1.93 31.55
N GLN A 9 29.10 1.34 31.75
CA GLN A 9 28.97 0.07 32.45
C GLN A 9 27.56 -0.52 32.36
N GLY A 10 27.48 -1.72 31.77
CA GLY A 10 26.70 -2.81 32.35
C GLY A 10 25.25 -2.98 31.89
N ARG A 11 25.07 -3.77 30.83
CA ARG A 11 24.35 -5.06 30.92
C ARG A 11 24.52 -5.87 29.64
N SER A 12 25.74 -6.37 29.48
CA SER A 12 25.98 -7.65 28.82
C SER A 12 25.31 -8.74 29.67
N SER A 13 24.04 -9.04 29.40
CA SER A 13 23.43 -10.27 29.87
C SER A 13 23.94 -11.40 28.99
N SER A 14 25.14 -11.88 29.31
CA SER A 14 25.68 -13.16 28.85
C SER A 14 24.79 -14.28 29.39
N ALA A 15 23.64 -14.50 28.74
CA ALA A 15 22.93 -15.76 28.88
C ALA A 15 23.80 -16.81 28.21
N GLN A 16 24.40 -17.69 29.03
CA GLN A 16 25.12 -18.87 28.58
C GLN A 16 24.24 -19.63 27.58
N ARG A 17 24.52 -19.48 26.28
CA ARG A 17 24.00 -20.35 25.24
C ARG A 17 24.65 -21.71 25.46
N VAL A 18 23.87 -22.62 26.04
CA VAL A 18 24.16 -24.04 25.94
C VAL A 18 23.99 -24.39 24.46
N GLU A 19 25.10 -24.44 23.72
CA GLU A 19 25.17 -25.05 22.40
C GLU A 19 24.71 -26.50 22.55
N ARG A 20 23.48 -26.77 22.12
CA ARG A 20 22.94 -28.13 22.06
C ARG A 20 23.36 -28.74 20.73
N PRO A 21 23.91 -29.97 20.72
CA PRO A 21 24.36 -30.58 19.50
C PRO A 21 23.17 -31.07 18.66
N VAL A 22 23.44 -31.12 17.36
CA VAL A 22 22.68 -31.75 16.27
C VAL A 22 21.56 -30.91 15.63
N GLY A 23 21.93 -30.20 14.56
CA GLY A 23 21.05 -29.79 13.45
C GLY A 23 21.81 -30.07 12.15
N LEU A 24 21.48 -31.17 11.48
CA LEU A 24 22.17 -31.60 10.25
C LEU A 24 21.22 -31.88 9.08
N LEU A 25 19.89 -31.83 9.27
CA LEU A 25 18.94 -32.26 8.22
C LEU A 25 17.63 -31.47 8.26
N SER A 26 17.32 -30.83 7.13
CA SER A 26 16.08 -31.05 6.40
C SER A 26 14.79 -30.93 7.19
N SER A 27 14.28 -32.10 7.60
CA SER A 27 12.89 -32.24 8.03
C SER A 27 12.61 -32.56 9.48
N LEU A 28 11.59 -31.91 10.05
CA LEU A 28 11.02 -32.22 11.38
C LEU A 28 10.74 -33.71 11.56
N ARG A 29 10.25 -34.38 10.51
CA ARG A 29 10.00 -35.84 10.52
C ARG A 29 11.30 -36.63 10.64
N VAL A 30 12.36 -36.17 9.96
CA VAL A 30 13.69 -36.77 10.03
C VAL A 30 14.35 -36.51 11.38
N GLU A 31 14.24 -35.32 11.94
CA GLU A 31 14.75 -35.01 13.29
C GLU A 31 14.07 -35.87 14.36
N LEU A 32 12.75 -36.05 14.30
CA LEU A 32 12.03 -36.94 15.21
C LEU A 32 12.47 -38.40 15.05
N SER A 33 12.67 -38.86 13.81
CA SER A 33 13.15 -40.21 13.53
C SER A 33 14.56 -40.44 14.08
N ILE A 34 15.44 -39.45 13.94
CA ILE A 34 16.81 -39.47 14.47
C ILE A 34 16.80 -39.40 15.99
N LEU A 35 15.94 -38.60 16.60
CA LEU A 35 15.77 -38.56 18.05
C LEU A 35 15.44 -39.95 18.60
N ILE A 36 14.47 -40.64 17.98
CA ILE A 36 14.08 -42.00 18.37
C ILE A 36 15.28 -42.95 18.22
N LEU A 37 16.00 -42.86 17.10
CA LEU A 37 17.18 -43.69 16.83
C LEU A 37 18.29 -43.45 17.88
N ILE A 38 18.69 -42.19 18.10
CA ILE A 38 19.73 -41.82 19.07
C ILE A 38 19.31 -42.19 20.48
N SER A 39 18.06 -41.95 20.86
CA SER A 39 17.52 -42.28 22.18
C SER A 39 17.56 -43.81 22.42
N THR A 40 17.26 -44.61 21.39
CA THR A 40 17.34 -46.08 21.43
C THR A 40 18.78 -46.57 21.54
N VAL A 41 19.70 -46.02 20.74
CA VAL A 41 21.12 -46.35 20.79
C VAL A 41 21.74 -45.95 22.13
N LEU A 42 21.40 -44.76 22.63
CA LEU A 42 21.84 -44.27 23.95
C LEU A 42 21.36 -45.18 25.07
N ALA A 43 20.09 -45.61 25.05
CA ALA A 43 19.56 -46.55 26.03
C ALA A 43 20.32 -47.88 26.00
N PHE A 44 20.59 -48.42 24.80
CA PHE A 44 21.35 -49.66 24.64
C PHE A 44 22.79 -49.52 25.16
N LEU A 45 23.51 -48.47 24.75
CA LEU A 45 24.89 -48.22 25.18
C LEU A 45 24.98 -47.98 26.68
N MET A 46 24.03 -47.26 27.25
CA MET A 46 23.97 -47.01 28.69
C MET A 46 23.72 -48.30 29.46
N ALA A 47 22.76 -49.13 29.03
CA ALA A 47 22.50 -50.44 29.65
C ALA A 47 23.71 -51.37 29.55
N TRP A 48 24.36 -51.42 28.38
CA TRP A 48 25.59 -52.19 28.15
C TRP A 48 26.74 -51.70 29.04
N PHE A 49 26.94 -50.38 29.13
CA PHE A 49 28.01 -49.78 29.94
C PHE A 49 27.81 -50.05 31.44
N LEU A 50 26.58 -49.86 31.95
CA LEU A 50 26.28 -50.07 33.36
C LEU A 50 26.40 -51.54 33.78
N THR A 51 26.02 -52.47 32.90
CA THR A 51 26.23 -53.90 33.15
C THR A 51 27.71 -54.30 33.08
N HIS A 52 28.50 -53.67 32.20
CA HIS A 52 29.95 -53.85 32.15
C HIS A 52 30.67 -53.34 33.41
N LEU A 53 30.13 -52.31 34.07
CA LEU A 53 30.58 -51.83 35.38
C LEU A 53 30.15 -52.73 36.56
N HIS A 54 29.69 -53.95 36.30
CA HIS A 54 29.22 -54.92 37.30
C HIS A 54 28.05 -54.39 38.17
N MET A 55 27.29 -53.40 37.69
CA MET A 55 26.08 -52.98 38.39
C MET A 55 24.97 -54.02 38.23
N ASN A 56 24.24 -54.29 39.31
CA ASN A 56 23.07 -55.18 39.27
C ASN A 56 22.03 -54.65 38.26
N GLY A 57 21.47 -55.54 37.44
CA GLY A 57 20.49 -55.15 36.41
C GLY A 57 19.28 -54.38 36.95
N TRP A 58 18.91 -54.65 38.21
CA TRP A 58 17.85 -53.94 38.93
C TRP A 58 18.14 -52.45 39.19
N SER A 59 19.42 -52.04 39.31
CA SER A 59 19.81 -50.63 39.45
C SER A 59 20.23 -49.99 38.11
N ALA A 60 20.73 -50.78 37.16
CA ALA A 60 21.13 -50.28 35.84
C ALA A 60 19.94 -49.81 34.98
N LEU A 61 18.80 -50.53 35.05
CA LEU A 61 17.60 -50.23 34.27
C LEU A 61 16.98 -48.85 34.60
N PRO A 62 16.69 -48.50 35.87
CA PRO A 62 16.12 -47.18 36.18
C PRO A 62 17.08 -46.03 35.84
N LEU A 63 18.40 -46.23 36.03
CA LEU A 63 19.39 -45.21 35.68
C LEU A 63 19.44 -44.94 34.17
N THR A 64 19.36 -45.99 33.36
CA THR A 64 19.28 -45.86 31.89
C THR A 64 18.05 -45.07 31.46
N ILE A 65 16.88 -45.41 32.02
CA ILE A 65 15.62 -44.72 31.72
C ILE A 65 15.72 -43.22 32.07
N ILE A 66 16.29 -42.89 33.24
CA ILE A 66 16.45 -41.49 33.66
C ILE A 66 17.31 -40.71 32.67
N VAL A 67 18.46 -41.25 32.26
CA VAL A 67 19.35 -40.54 31.32
C VAL A 67 18.69 -40.38 29.95
N THR A 68 18.06 -41.43 29.43
CA THR A 68 17.35 -41.39 28.14
C THR A 68 16.17 -40.41 28.18
N LEU A 69 15.43 -40.33 29.28
CA LEU A 69 14.35 -39.35 29.46
C LEU A 69 14.88 -37.91 29.51
N ILE A 70 15.98 -37.66 30.23
CA ILE A 70 16.59 -36.33 30.31
C ILE A 70 17.07 -35.88 28.92
N PHE A 71 17.71 -36.77 28.16
CA PHE A 71 18.13 -36.51 26.78
C PHE A 71 16.92 -36.20 25.88
N THR A 72 15.90 -37.06 25.91
CA THR A 72 14.69 -36.92 25.08
C THR A 72 13.94 -35.63 25.42
N TYR A 73 13.77 -35.32 26.70
CA TYR A 73 13.11 -34.09 27.16
C TYR A 73 13.89 -32.83 26.73
N SER A 74 15.23 -32.84 26.87
CA SER A 74 16.07 -31.71 26.47
C SER A 74 15.97 -31.44 24.97
N PHE A 75 15.94 -32.48 24.14
CA PHE A 75 15.78 -32.35 22.70
C PHE A 75 14.36 -31.90 22.31
N ALA A 76 13.32 -32.54 22.89
CA ALA A 76 11.92 -32.20 22.64
C ALA A 76 11.61 -30.74 23.00
N ARG A 77 12.19 -30.23 24.08
CA ARG A 77 12.09 -28.81 24.45
C ARG A 77 12.71 -27.89 23.40
N GLY A 78 13.77 -28.32 22.72
CA GLY A 78 14.37 -27.56 21.62
C GLY A 78 13.44 -27.42 20.41
N LEU A 79 12.57 -28.39 20.14
CA LEU A 79 11.62 -28.35 19.02
C LEU A 79 10.33 -27.61 19.34
N THR A 80 9.83 -27.78 20.57
CA THR A 80 8.52 -27.24 20.97
C THR A 80 8.55 -25.76 21.38
N THR A 81 9.70 -25.25 21.83
CA THR A 81 9.83 -23.82 22.20
C THR A 81 9.53 -22.88 21.01
N PRO A 82 10.14 -23.04 19.82
CA PRO A 82 9.81 -22.21 18.66
C PRO A 82 8.33 -22.19 18.29
N LEU A 83 7.70 -23.36 18.25
CA LEU A 83 6.27 -23.47 17.91
C LEU A 83 5.37 -22.77 18.93
N THR A 84 5.78 -22.76 20.20
CA THR A 84 5.04 -22.05 21.25
C THR A 84 5.19 -20.54 21.10
N GLU A 85 6.37 -20.05 20.74
CA GLU A 85 6.62 -18.63 20.46
C GLU A 85 5.80 -18.16 19.25
N MET A 86 5.79 -18.92 18.15
CA MET A 86 4.95 -18.63 16.98
C MET A 86 3.45 -18.62 17.31
N ARG A 87 2.98 -19.60 18.09
CA ARG A 87 1.58 -19.63 18.55
C ARG A 87 1.25 -18.36 19.34
N ASN A 88 2.11 -17.95 20.26
CA ASN A 88 1.87 -16.77 21.08
C ASN A 88 1.88 -15.50 20.22
N ALA A 89 2.81 -15.39 19.26
CA ALA A 89 2.84 -14.28 18.31
C ALA A 89 1.55 -14.22 17.46
N ALA A 90 1.07 -15.36 16.96
CA ALA A 90 -0.19 -15.44 16.22
C ALA A 90 -1.41 -15.03 17.08
N VAL A 91 -1.42 -15.38 18.38
CA VAL A 91 -2.47 -14.94 19.31
C VAL A 91 -2.42 -13.42 19.51
N SER A 92 -1.22 -12.84 19.70
CA SER A 92 -1.06 -11.39 19.80
C SER A 92 -1.50 -10.66 18.54
N MET A 93 -1.19 -11.20 17.35
CA MET A 93 -1.68 -10.66 16.07
C MET A 93 -3.21 -10.73 15.97
N ALA A 94 -3.83 -11.81 16.43
CA ALA A 94 -5.29 -11.94 16.45
C ALA A 94 -5.96 -10.93 17.41
N GLU A 95 -5.23 -10.45 18.42
CA GLU A 95 -5.64 -9.37 19.32
C GLU A 95 -5.34 -7.97 18.76
N GLY A 96 -4.70 -7.88 17.59
CA GLY A 96 -4.42 -6.63 16.87
C GLY A 96 -3.02 -6.04 17.09
N ASP A 97 -2.10 -6.78 17.72
CA ASP A 97 -0.69 -6.40 17.80
C ASP A 97 0.10 -7.02 16.65
N TYR A 98 0.21 -6.27 15.55
CA TYR A 98 0.98 -6.67 14.36
C TYR A 98 2.47 -6.37 14.46
N SER A 99 2.96 -5.77 15.55
CA SER A 99 4.39 -5.45 15.72
C SER A 99 5.22 -6.64 16.21
N VAL A 100 4.56 -7.73 16.60
CA VAL A 100 5.21 -8.93 17.12
C VAL A 100 5.96 -9.63 15.99
N ARG A 101 7.20 -10.05 16.28
CA ARG A 101 8.03 -10.85 15.37
C ARG A 101 8.50 -12.11 16.08
N VAL A 102 8.72 -13.15 15.30
CA VAL A 102 9.29 -14.41 15.76
C VAL A 102 10.79 -14.36 15.51
N ASP A 103 11.58 -14.68 16.54
CA ASP A 103 13.04 -14.74 16.43
C ASP A 103 13.47 -15.78 15.40
N THR A 104 14.41 -15.41 14.52
CA THR A 104 15.08 -16.35 13.64
C THR A 104 16.17 -17.08 14.42
N TYR A 105 15.94 -18.36 14.72
CA TYR A 105 16.91 -19.15 15.47
C TYR A 105 18.14 -19.41 14.61
N ALA A 106 19.33 -19.05 15.11
CA ALA A 106 20.62 -19.25 14.44
C ALA A 106 21.05 -20.73 14.26
N SER A 107 20.16 -21.69 14.49
CA SER A 107 20.42 -23.11 14.22
C SER A 107 19.83 -23.47 12.86
N ASN A 108 20.62 -24.16 12.01
CA ASN A 108 20.26 -24.70 10.70
C ASN A 108 19.02 -25.62 10.75
N ARG A 109 17.85 -25.03 10.96
CA ARG A 109 16.54 -25.68 11.00
C ARG A 109 15.70 -25.04 9.93
N ASP A 110 15.99 -25.43 8.69
CA ASP A 110 15.52 -24.73 7.49
C ASP A 110 14.00 -24.54 7.50
N GLU A 111 13.21 -25.54 7.89
CA GLU A 111 11.74 -25.44 7.84
C GLU A 111 11.12 -24.55 8.92
N ILE A 112 11.65 -24.59 10.16
CA ILE A 112 11.17 -23.67 11.22
C ILE A 112 11.60 -22.24 10.88
N GLN A 113 12.78 -22.10 10.27
CA GLN A 113 13.29 -20.81 9.84
C GLN A 113 12.48 -20.25 8.66
N GLU A 114 12.18 -21.05 7.64
CA GLU A 114 11.29 -20.72 6.54
C GLU A 114 9.91 -20.29 7.05
N LEU A 115 9.34 -21.06 7.99
CA LEU A 115 8.06 -20.71 8.61
C LEU A 115 8.13 -19.40 9.40
N ALA A 116 9.22 -19.15 10.13
CA ALA A 116 9.43 -17.90 10.85
C ALA A 116 9.60 -16.70 9.90
N HIS A 117 10.29 -16.90 8.76
CA HIS A 117 10.41 -15.89 7.71
C HIS A 117 9.04 -15.57 7.09
N ALA A 118 8.30 -16.57 6.64
CA ALA A 118 6.96 -16.39 6.09
C ALA A 118 6.00 -15.74 7.09
N PHE A 119 6.09 -16.09 8.38
CA PHE A 119 5.31 -15.45 9.43
C PHE A 119 5.66 -13.96 9.59
N ASN A 120 6.96 -13.63 9.62
CA ASN A 120 7.39 -12.25 9.79
C ASN A 120 7.06 -11.39 8.55
N GLU A 121 7.14 -11.95 7.36
CA GLU A 121 6.73 -11.29 6.11
C GLU A 121 5.22 -10.98 6.13
N MET A 122 4.39 -11.97 6.48
CA MET A 122 2.96 -11.75 6.69
C MET A 122 2.70 -10.68 7.78
N ALA A 123 3.46 -10.69 8.87
CA ALA A 123 3.31 -9.70 9.94
C ALA A 123 3.69 -8.28 9.47
N ASP A 124 4.74 -8.14 8.64
CA ASP A 124 5.14 -6.87 8.02
C ASP A 124 4.01 -6.33 7.10
N GLU A 125 3.42 -7.20 6.26
CA GLU A 125 2.29 -6.83 5.39
C GLU A 125 1.06 -6.38 6.19
N LEU A 126 0.68 -7.13 7.23
CA LEU A 126 -0.45 -6.77 8.09
C LEU A 126 -0.21 -5.46 8.84
N GLU A 127 0.99 -5.24 9.38
CA GLU A 127 1.35 -3.99 10.05
C GLU A 127 1.28 -2.82 9.06
N HIS A 128 1.78 -2.99 7.84
CA HIS A 128 1.72 -1.97 6.81
C HIS A 128 0.27 -1.62 6.41
N ALA A 129 -0.57 -2.63 6.21
CA ALA A 129 -1.98 -2.45 5.89
C ALA A 129 -2.75 -1.76 7.03
N ASP A 130 -2.50 -2.14 8.28
CA ASP A 130 -3.13 -1.49 9.44
C ASP A 130 -2.67 -0.05 9.61
N GLN A 131 -1.38 0.25 9.41
CA GLN A 131 -0.85 1.60 9.44
C GLN A 131 -1.48 2.46 8.34
N LEU A 132 -1.56 1.95 7.10
CA LEU A 132 -2.23 2.63 5.99
C LEU A 132 -3.70 2.93 6.30
N ARG A 133 -4.42 1.95 6.86
CA ARG A 133 -5.80 2.12 7.29
C ARG A 133 -5.94 3.21 8.36
N ARG A 134 -5.10 3.20 9.39
CA ARG A 134 -5.11 4.22 10.47
C ARG A 134 -4.81 5.61 9.93
N ASP A 135 -3.79 5.72 9.09
CA ASP A 135 -3.40 6.99 8.46
C ASP A 135 -4.52 7.49 7.55
N MET A 136 -5.19 6.61 6.81
CA MET A 136 -6.34 6.97 6.00
C MET A 136 -7.48 7.51 6.88
N VAL A 137 -7.87 6.81 7.95
CA VAL A 137 -8.94 7.27 8.85
C VAL A 137 -8.61 8.61 9.50
N ALA A 138 -7.37 8.78 9.98
CA ALA A 138 -6.92 10.02 10.60
C ALA A 138 -6.93 11.18 9.61
N ASN A 139 -6.38 10.97 8.41
CA ASN A 139 -6.35 11.98 7.35
C ASN A 139 -7.76 12.34 6.88
N VAL A 140 -8.63 11.35 6.63
CA VAL A 140 -10.04 11.58 6.26
C VAL A 140 -10.76 12.42 7.31
N SER A 141 -10.59 12.08 8.59
CA SER A 141 -11.22 12.80 9.68
C SER A 141 -10.77 14.26 9.73
N HIS A 142 -9.48 14.52 9.54
CA HIS A 142 -8.92 15.86 9.53
C HIS A 142 -9.42 16.68 8.32
N GLU A 143 -9.44 16.07 7.14
CA GLU A 143 -9.82 16.70 5.88
C GLU A 143 -11.32 16.94 5.75
N LEU A 144 -12.17 16.17 6.43
CA LEU A 144 -13.60 16.45 6.56
C LEU A 144 -13.90 17.53 7.61
N ARG A 145 -13.18 17.52 8.74
CA ARG A 145 -13.45 18.47 9.85
C ARG A 145 -13.29 19.93 9.43
N THR A 146 -12.29 20.23 8.61
CA THR A 146 -11.95 21.60 8.22
C THR A 146 -13.04 22.28 7.37
N PRO A 147 -13.49 21.72 6.22
CA PRO A 147 -14.57 22.31 5.43
C PRO A 147 -15.92 22.27 6.16
N VAL A 148 -16.19 21.25 6.98
CA VAL A 148 -17.42 21.18 7.80
C VAL A 148 -17.46 22.31 8.82
N ALA A 149 -16.35 22.55 9.55
CA ALA A 149 -16.28 23.65 10.52
C ALA A 149 -16.42 25.02 9.84
N ALA A 150 -15.82 25.19 8.65
CA ALA A 150 -15.96 26.43 7.87
C ALA A 150 -17.40 26.66 7.39
N LEU A 151 -18.06 25.62 6.87
CA LEU A 151 -19.47 25.66 6.48
C LEU A 151 -20.36 25.98 7.68
N GLN A 152 -20.13 25.32 8.81
CA GLN A 152 -20.90 25.54 10.04
C GLN A 152 -20.75 26.98 10.52
N ALA A 153 -19.53 27.50 10.60
CA ALA A 153 -19.29 28.90 10.99
C ALA A 153 -19.95 29.90 10.04
N MET A 154 -19.95 29.63 8.73
CA MET A 154 -20.60 30.50 7.75
C MET A 154 -22.13 30.52 7.95
N VAL A 155 -22.74 29.34 8.12
CA VAL A 155 -24.18 29.21 8.33
C VAL A 155 -24.61 29.78 9.69
N GLU A 156 -23.83 29.56 10.75
CA GLU A 156 -24.07 30.15 12.09
C GLU A 156 -24.03 31.68 12.04
N ASN A 157 -23.02 32.28 11.38
CA ASN A 157 -22.93 33.73 11.23
C ASN A 157 -24.11 34.30 10.42
N MET A 158 -24.64 33.55 9.44
CA MET A 158 -25.84 33.95 8.70
C MET A 158 -27.10 33.86 9.57
N ALA A 159 -27.21 32.82 10.39
CA ALA A 159 -28.33 32.63 11.31
C ALA A 159 -28.35 33.71 12.41
N ASP A 160 -27.18 34.10 12.92
CA ASP A 160 -27.02 35.15 13.94
C ASP A 160 -27.15 36.57 13.35
N GLY A 161 -27.30 36.71 12.03
CA GLY A 161 -27.42 37.99 11.34
C GLY A 161 -26.11 38.78 11.24
N VAL A 162 -24.97 38.16 11.53
CA VAL A 162 -23.62 38.75 11.38
C VAL A 162 -23.24 38.87 9.90
N VAL A 163 -23.68 37.92 9.07
CA VAL A 163 -23.44 37.89 7.62
C VAL A 163 -24.78 37.81 6.87
N GLU A 164 -24.99 38.66 5.86
CA GLU A 164 -26.22 38.61 5.07
C GLU A 164 -26.26 37.39 4.13
N PRO A 165 -27.45 36.78 3.92
CA PRO A 165 -27.70 35.76 2.90
C PRO A 165 -27.62 36.31 1.47
N SER A 166 -26.40 36.58 1.01
CA SER A 166 -26.13 36.96 -0.37
C SER A 166 -26.08 35.74 -1.30
N GLN A 167 -26.32 35.97 -2.59
CA GLN A 167 -26.14 34.94 -3.63
C GLN A 167 -24.73 34.34 -3.61
N SER A 168 -23.70 35.17 -3.45
CA SER A 168 -22.31 34.70 -3.36
C SER A 168 -22.08 33.75 -2.18
N ASN A 169 -22.67 34.05 -1.01
CA ASN A 169 -22.55 33.18 0.17
C ASN A 169 -23.24 31.82 -0.05
N MET A 170 -24.40 31.82 -0.73
CA MET A 170 -25.11 30.60 -1.09
C MET A 170 -24.34 29.75 -2.11
N GLU A 171 -23.73 30.39 -3.12
CA GLU A 171 -22.87 29.71 -4.10
C GLU A 171 -21.63 29.10 -3.42
N ASN A 172 -21.02 29.80 -2.45
CA ASN A 172 -19.90 29.28 -1.67
C ASN A 172 -20.30 28.05 -0.83
N ILE A 173 -21.47 28.08 -0.17
CA ILE A 173 -21.99 26.94 0.59
C ILE A 173 -22.24 25.74 -0.33
N LEU A 174 -22.85 25.97 -1.49
CA LEU A 174 -23.13 24.92 -2.48
C LEU A 174 -21.81 24.30 -2.98
N ALA A 175 -20.83 25.12 -3.32
CA ALA A 175 -19.52 24.66 -3.77
C ALA A 175 -18.79 23.82 -2.70
N GLN A 176 -18.81 24.23 -1.43
CA GLN A 176 -18.22 23.44 -0.35
C GLN A 176 -18.98 22.14 -0.09
N THR A 177 -20.31 22.14 -0.22
CA THR A 177 -21.14 20.94 -0.06
C THR A 177 -20.86 19.93 -1.19
N GLN A 178 -20.77 20.40 -2.43
CA GLN A 178 -20.39 19.56 -3.56
C GLN A 178 -19.00 18.95 -3.36
N ARG A 179 -18.03 19.76 -2.89
CA ARG A 179 -16.69 19.28 -2.56
C ARG A 179 -16.69 18.18 -1.50
N LEU A 180 -17.51 18.30 -0.46
CA LEU A 180 -17.68 17.25 0.54
C LEU A 180 -18.28 15.97 -0.06
N SER A 181 -19.27 16.10 -0.93
CA SER A 181 -19.88 14.97 -1.63
C SER A 181 -18.86 14.23 -2.49
N ASP A 182 -18.05 14.95 -3.26
CA ASP A 182 -17.00 14.36 -4.11
C ASP A 182 -15.95 13.63 -3.27
N LEU A 183 -15.57 14.20 -2.11
CA LEU A 183 -14.64 13.56 -1.18
C LEU A 183 -15.24 12.27 -0.60
N ILE A 184 -16.51 12.27 -0.18
CA ILE A 184 -17.18 11.08 0.34
C ILE A 184 -17.26 9.99 -0.73
N ALA A 185 -17.63 10.35 -1.96
CA ALA A 185 -17.69 9.41 -3.08
C ALA A 185 -16.32 8.76 -3.33
N PHE A 186 -15.26 9.56 -3.39
CA PHE A 186 -13.90 9.05 -3.55
C PHE A 186 -13.48 8.10 -2.42
N LEU A 187 -13.81 8.41 -1.17
CA LEU A 187 -13.48 7.55 -0.03
C LEU A 187 -14.26 6.23 -0.04
N LEU A 188 -15.53 6.26 -0.45
CA LEU A 188 -16.33 5.05 -0.62
C LEU A 188 -15.80 4.19 -1.76
N ASP A 189 -15.41 4.80 -2.87
CA ASP A 189 -14.82 4.11 -4.01
C ASP A 189 -13.49 3.43 -3.63
N MET A 190 -12.62 4.16 -2.92
CA MET A 190 -11.37 3.60 -2.41
C MET A 190 -11.61 2.45 -1.43
N SER A 191 -12.53 2.62 -0.48
CA SER A 191 -12.85 1.57 0.50
C SER A 191 -13.40 0.30 -0.15
N ARG A 192 -14.15 0.43 -1.26
CA ARG A 192 -14.66 -0.74 -2.00
C ARG A 192 -13.55 -1.49 -2.71
N VAL A 193 -12.58 -0.77 -3.28
CA VAL A 193 -11.41 -1.36 -3.93
C VAL A 193 -10.52 -2.08 -2.92
N GLU A 194 -10.19 -1.44 -1.79
CA GLU A 194 -9.37 -2.05 -0.73
C GLU A 194 -10.03 -3.30 -0.11
N ALA A 195 -11.36 -3.33 -0.06
CA ALA A 195 -12.11 -4.49 0.41
C ALA A 195 -12.20 -5.64 -0.64
N GLY A 196 -11.57 -5.49 -1.81
CA GLY A 196 -11.72 -6.42 -2.94
C GLY A 196 -13.15 -6.48 -3.50
N ALA A 197 -14.00 -5.53 -3.12
CA ALA A 197 -15.44 -5.54 -3.39
C ALA A 197 -15.82 -4.72 -4.64
N ALA A 198 -14.88 -4.00 -5.24
CA ALA A 198 -15.08 -3.29 -6.49
C ALA A 198 -14.71 -4.20 -7.67
N SER A 199 -15.70 -4.84 -8.28
CA SER A 199 -15.54 -5.40 -9.63
C SER A 199 -15.47 -4.24 -10.62
N LEU A 200 -14.37 -4.08 -11.35
CA LEU A 200 -14.30 -3.17 -12.48
C LEU A 200 -15.23 -3.69 -13.58
N HIS A 201 -16.01 -2.79 -14.18
CA HIS A 201 -16.87 -3.13 -15.32
C HIS A 201 -16.06 -2.91 -16.61
N VAL A 202 -15.20 -3.87 -16.91
CA VAL A 202 -14.26 -3.79 -18.03
C VAL A 202 -14.99 -4.05 -19.35
N GLU A 203 -14.86 -3.11 -20.28
CA GLU A 203 -15.34 -3.23 -21.65
C GLU A 203 -14.24 -2.83 -22.64
N THR A 204 -14.25 -3.41 -23.83
CA THR A 204 -13.43 -2.95 -24.95
C THR A 204 -14.13 -1.80 -25.69
N PHE A 205 -13.43 -0.69 -25.93
CA PHE A 205 -14.00 0.46 -26.63
C PHE A 205 -12.96 1.25 -27.43
N ASN A 206 -13.45 2.10 -28.34
CA ASN A 206 -12.63 2.96 -29.17
C ASN A 206 -12.16 4.18 -28.37
N LEU A 207 -10.85 4.44 -28.34
CA LEU A 207 -10.29 5.54 -27.55
C LEU A 207 -10.65 6.92 -28.11
N ALA A 208 -10.66 7.09 -29.44
CA ALA A 208 -10.97 8.38 -30.06
C ALA A 208 -12.40 8.83 -29.74
N GLU A 209 -13.39 7.94 -29.92
CA GLU A 209 -14.80 8.19 -29.57
C GLU A 209 -14.96 8.51 -28.08
N PHE A 210 -14.30 7.71 -27.23
CA PHE A 210 -14.35 7.90 -25.78
C PHE A 210 -13.76 9.25 -25.32
N ILE A 211 -12.63 9.68 -25.89
CA ILE A 211 -12.00 10.97 -25.56
C ILE A 211 -12.87 12.12 -26.06
N ASP A 212 -13.44 12.04 -27.27
CA ASP A 212 -14.33 13.09 -27.77
C ASP A 212 -15.58 13.26 -26.89
N ASP A 213 -16.22 12.14 -26.50
CA ASP A 213 -17.34 12.11 -25.56
C ASP A 213 -16.97 12.69 -24.18
N THR A 214 -15.74 12.47 -23.73
CA THR A 214 -15.24 13.00 -22.45
C THR A 214 -14.98 14.49 -22.51
N VAL A 215 -14.52 14.98 -23.67
CA VAL A 215 -14.14 16.38 -23.89
C VAL A 215 -15.35 17.26 -24.21
N ALA A 216 -16.40 16.74 -24.85
CA ALA A 216 -17.56 17.53 -25.27
C ALA A 216 -18.24 18.32 -24.13
N PRO A 217 -18.50 17.77 -22.93
CA PRO A 217 -19.04 18.53 -21.81
C PRO A 217 -18.08 19.61 -21.30
N LEU A 218 -16.78 19.34 -21.34
CA LEU A 218 -15.74 20.29 -20.90
C LEU A 218 -15.63 21.49 -21.83
N LYS A 219 -15.74 21.28 -23.16
CA LYS A 219 -15.82 22.36 -24.15
C LYS A 219 -16.99 23.30 -23.87
N ILE A 220 -18.15 22.77 -23.47
CA ILE A 220 -19.34 23.56 -23.14
C ILE A 220 -19.11 24.35 -21.84
N ALA A 221 -18.58 23.70 -20.80
CA ALA A 221 -18.32 24.33 -19.51
C ALA A 221 -17.26 25.44 -19.60
N ASP A 222 -16.31 25.32 -20.53
CA ASP A 222 -15.24 26.28 -20.74
C ASP A 222 -15.59 27.44 -21.71
N ALA A 223 -16.79 27.46 -22.29
CA ALA A 223 -17.17 28.46 -23.29
C ALA A 223 -16.99 29.93 -22.84
N GLY A 224 -16.92 30.19 -21.54
CA GLY A 224 -16.62 31.51 -20.96
C GLY A 224 -15.14 31.94 -21.00
N HIS A 225 -14.19 31.01 -21.09
CA HIS A 225 -12.74 31.29 -21.12
C HIS A 225 -12.12 31.17 -22.52
N GLY A 226 -12.81 30.52 -23.45
CA GLY A 226 -12.45 30.48 -24.86
C GLY A 226 -11.26 29.58 -25.19
N HIS A 227 -10.97 28.53 -24.40
CA HIS A 227 -9.90 27.60 -24.75
C HIS A 227 -10.24 26.77 -25.99
N THR A 228 -9.22 26.43 -26.78
CA THR A 228 -9.37 25.54 -27.94
C THR A 228 -8.79 24.17 -27.61
N ILE A 229 -9.63 23.13 -27.58
CA ILE A 229 -9.17 21.76 -27.32
C ILE A 229 -8.96 21.04 -28.66
N GLU A 230 -7.70 20.74 -28.96
CA GLU A 230 -7.26 19.99 -30.15
C GLU A 230 -7.09 18.51 -29.79
N LEU A 231 -7.67 17.62 -30.58
CA LEU A 231 -7.62 16.16 -30.38
C LEU A 231 -6.84 15.51 -31.51
N HIS A 232 -5.72 14.86 -31.18
CA HIS A 232 -4.92 14.01 -32.06
C HIS A 232 -4.91 12.58 -31.52
N VAL A 233 -6.05 11.90 -31.65
CA VAL A 233 -6.23 10.51 -31.21
C VAL A 233 -6.59 9.67 -32.44
N PRO A 234 -5.77 8.66 -32.80
CA PRO A 234 -6.10 7.76 -33.91
C PRO A 234 -7.38 6.95 -33.67
N ASP A 235 -8.20 6.81 -34.71
CA ASP A 235 -9.50 6.12 -34.66
C ASP A 235 -9.38 4.58 -34.56
N ASP A 236 -8.18 4.02 -34.65
CA ASP A 236 -7.92 2.57 -34.64
C ASP A 236 -7.48 2.03 -33.27
N ILE A 237 -7.31 2.91 -32.27
CA ILE A 237 -6.91 2.51 -30.92
C ILE A 237 -8.11 1.97 -30.14
N MET A 238 -8.03 0.69 -29.78
CA MET A 238 -8.99 0.01 -28.89
C MET A 238 -8.35 -0.19 -27.51
N LEU A 239 -9.09 0.16 -26.46
CA LEU A 239 -8.68 0.05 -25.06
C LEU A 239 -9.68 -0.82 -24.28
N GLU A 240 -9.19 -1.66 -23.39
CA GLU A 240 -10.00 -2.38 -22.40
C GLU A 240 -9.95 -1.68 -21.03
N GLY A 241 -11.12 -1.40 -20.46
CA GLY A 241 -11.18 -0.83 -19.11
C GLY A 241 -12.59 -0.46 -18.68
N ASP A 242 -12.70 0.02 -17.44
CA ASP A 242 -13.92 0.58 -16.90
C ASP A 242 -14.09 2.02 -17.41
N LYS A 243 -15.04 2.20 -18.34
CA LYS A 243 -15.31 3.50 -18.98
C LYS A 243 -15.59 4.62 -17.99
N ASP A 244 -16.29 4.36 -16.89
CA ASP A 244 -16.67 5.41 -15.95
C ASP A 244 -15.46 5.90 -15.17
N ARG A 245 -14.61 4.97 -14.73
CA ARG A 245 -13.36 5.27 -14.02
C ARG A 245 -12.34 5.95 -14.92
N LEU A 246 -12.18 5.48 -16.15
CA LEU A 246 -11.32 6.13 -17.12
C LEU A 246 -11.85 7.52 -17.49
N ARG A 247 -13.17 7.70 -17.63
CA ARG A 247 -13.77 9.01 -17.93
C ARG A 247 -13.48 9.99 -16.80
N GLN A 248 -13.56 9.52 -15.55
CA GLN A 248 -13.17 10.31 -14.37
C GLN A 248 -11.70 10.71 -14.41
N LEU A 249 -10.79 9.80 -14.79
CA LEU A 249 -9.37 10.09 -14.97
C LEU A 249 -9.13 11.19 -16.00
N PHE A 250 -9.64 11.02 -17.23
CA PHE A 250 -9.40 11.98 -18.31
C PHE A 250 -10.07 13.33 -18.02
N THR A 251 -11.29 13.32 -17.50
CA THR A 251 -12.00 14.54 -17.09
C THR A 251 -11.19 15.32 -16.07
N ASN A 252 -10.64 14.66 -15.06
CA ASN A 252 -9.85 15.33 -14.02
C ASN A 252 -8.56 15.95 -14.55
N ILE A 253 -7.85 15.26 -15.46
CA ILE A 253 -6.62 15.79 -16.06
C ILE A 253 -6.92 16.95 -17.01
N ILE A 254 -7.91 16.81 -17.90
CA ILE A 254 -8.26 17.84 -18.88
C ILE A 254 -8.87 19.07 -18.21
N ALA A 255 -9.74 18.89 -17.21
CA ALA A 255 -10.27 20.01 -16.43
C ALA A 255 -9.16 20.74 -15.65
N ASN A 256 -8.14 20.01 -15.16
CA ASN A 256 -6.98 20.63 -14.54
C ASN A 256 -6.15 21.43 -15.56
N ALA A 257 -5.96 20.91 -16.77
CA ALA A 257 -5.30 21.61 -17.86
C ALA A 257 -6.04 22.92 -18.23
N LEU A 258 -7.37 22.89 -18.37
CA LEU A 258 -8.22 24.08 -18.62
C LEU A 258 -8.07 25.11 -17.51
N LYS A 259 -8.24 24.68 -16.26
CA LYS A 259 -8.21 25.56 -15.09
C LYS A 259 -6.87 26.27 -14.87
N HIS A 260 -5.77 25.67 -15.31
CA HIS A 260 -4.41 26.20 -15.13
C HIS A 260 -3.82 26.75 -16.42
N SER A 261 -4.65 26.93 -17.45
CA SER A 261 -4.30 27.63 -18.68
C SER A 261 -4.79 29.07 -18.64
N ALA A 262 -4.15 29.93 -19.43
CA ALA A 262 -4.63 31.30 -19.62
C ALA A 262 -5.79 31.30 -20.63
N ASP A 263 -6.77 32.18 -20.43
CA ASP A 263 -7.91 32.33 -21.35
C ASP A 263 -7.44 32.46 -22.81
N ASN A 264 -8.23 31.91 -23.75
CA ASN A 264 -7.95 31.90 -25.18
C ASN A 264 -6.67 31.14 -25.60
N THR A 265 -6.19 30.20 -24.79
CA THR A 265 -5.09 29.30 -25.17
C THR A 265 -5.57 27.92 -25.60
N GLY A 266 -4.69 27.16 -26.25
CA GLY A 266 -4.97 25.79 -26.67
C GLY A 266 -4.70 24.75 -25.59
N ILE A 267 -5.38 23.62 -25.68
CA ILE A 267 -5.03 22.37 -24.99
C ILE A 267 -4.95 21.29 -26.04
N LEU A 268 -3.86 20.53 -26.02
CA LEU A 268 -3.62 19.48 -26.98
C LEU A 268 -3.74 18.13 -26.27
N VAL A 269 -4.62 17.28 -26.76
CA VAL A 269 -4.78 15.89 -26.30
C VAL A 269 -4.31 14.99 -27.44
N GLU A 270 -3.18 14.32 -27.23
CA GLU A 270 -2.62 13.37 -28.19
C GLU A 270 -2.66 11.97 -27.60
N ALA A 271 -2.91 10.95 -28.40
CA ALA A 271 -2.73 9.57 -27.97
C ALA A 271 -2.04 8.76 -29.05
N ARG A 272 -1.23 7.79 -28.61
CA ARG A 272 -0.53 6.85 -29.48
C ARG A 272 -0.50 5.48 -28.84
N GLN A 273 -0.39 4.48 -29.68
CA GLN A 273 -0.09 3.11 -29.25
C GLN A 273 1.42 2.94 -29.08
N ASP A 274 1.83 2.22 -28.04
CA ASP A 274 3.19 1.76 -27.80
C ASP A 274 3.23 0.24 -27.90
N ASP A 275 3.47 -0.25 -29.12
CA ASP A 275 3.46 -1.68 -29.46
C ASP A 275 4.54 -2.49 -28.72
N GLU A 276 5.63 -1.85 -28.28
CA GLU A 276 6.71 -2.54 -27.58
C GLU A 276 6.30 -2.97 -26.16
N ASN A 277 5.44 -2.17 -25.52
CA ASN A 277 5.01 -2.38 -24.14
C ASN A 277 3.55 -2.84 -24.02
N ASP A 278 2.83 -3.00 -25.14
CA ASP A 278 1.37 -3.20 -25.20
C ASP A 278 0.58 -2.14 -24.40
N GLU A 279 1.04 -0.89 -24.49
CA GLU A 279 0.47 0.25 -23.77
C GLU A 279 -0.16 1.27 -24.73
N ILE A 280 -1.09 2.05 -24.20
CA ILE A 280 -1.58 3.29 -24.79
C ILE A 280 -0.98 4.44 -24.00
N VAL A 281 -0.36 5.38 -24.72
CA VAL A 281 0.20 6.60 -24.16
C VAL A 281 -0.65 7.78 -24.61
N ALA A 282 -1.30 8.46 -23.66
CA ALA A 282 -2.06 9.67 -23.89
C ALA A 282 -1.38 10.87 -23.20
N ASN A 283 -1.19 11.96 -23.93
CA ASN A 283 -0.57 13.19 -23.46
C ASN A 283 -1.59 14.32 -23.48
N ILE A 284 -1.78 14.97 -22.33
CA ILE A 284 -2.61 16.18 -22.21
C ILE A 284 -1.67 17.34 -21.94
N ILE A 285 -1.52 18.22 -22.94
CA ILE A 285 -0.57 19.32 -22.93
C ILE A 285 -1.31 20.64 -22.83
N ASN A 286 -0.89 21.47 -21.89
CA ASN A 286 -1.31 22.86 -21.82
C ASN A 286 -0.12 23.82 -21.87
N TYR A 287 -0.26 24.91 -22.64
CA TYR A 287 0.82 25.87 -22.94
C TYR A 287 1.08 26.86 -21.78
N GLY A 288 0.94 26.40 -20.54
CA GLY A 288 1.14 27.18 -19.33
C GLY A 288 2.57 27.11 -18.78
N SER A 289 2.79 27.72 -17.61
CA SER A 289 4.07 27.63 -16.89
C SER A 289 4.35 26.21 -16.43
N GLU A 290 5.56 25.72 -16.71
CA GLU A 290 6.00 24.40 -16.31
C GLU A 290 5.89 24.14 -14.81
N ILE A 291 5.66 22.88 -14.46
CA ILE A 291 5.67 22.41 -13.07
C ILE A 291 7.12 21.99 -12.74
N PRO A 292 7.76 22.60 -11.71
CA PRO A 292 9.11 22.22 -11.29
C PRO A 292 9.20 20.72 -10.95
N ALA A 293 10.27 20.06 -11.39
CA ALA A 293 10.46 18.62 -11.23
C ALA A 293 10.28 18.13 -9.77
N GLU A 294 10.73 18.95 -8.80
CA GLU A 294 10.68 18.68 -7.36
C GLU A 294 9.26 18.50 -6.82
N VAL A 295 8.26 19.12 -7.45
CA VAL A 295 6.85 19.10 -6.99
C VAL A 295 5.95 18.21 -7.85
N ARG A 296 6.42 17.69 -8.99
CA ARG A 296 5.61 16.87 -9.92
C ARG A 296 5.01 15.62 -9.29
N ASN A 297 5.71 14.96 -8.36
CA ASN A 297 5.14 13.83 -7.64
C ASN A 297 4.16 14.26 -6.53
N GLN A 298 4.34 15.47 -6.01
CA GLN A 298 3.57 15.98 -4.88
C GLN A 298 2.18 16.48 -5.32
N ILE A 299 2.01 16.97 -6.55
CA ILE A 299 0.71 17.47 -7.03
C ILE A 299 -0.37 16.37 -7.13
N PHE A 300 0.04 15.10 -7.21
CA PHE A 300 -0.87 13.95 -7.18
C PHE A 300 -1.28 13.54 -5.76
N ARG A 301 -0.68 14.15 -4.73
CA ARG A 301 -1.15 13.98 -3.35
C ARG A 301 -2.45 14.74 -3.18
N ARG A 302 -3.30 14.20 -2.31
CA ARG A 302 -4.61 14.78 -1.98
C ARG A 302 -4.43 16.18 -1.42
N PHE A 303 -5.29 17.10 -1.86
CA PHE A 303 -5.41 18.47 -1.37
C PHE A 303 -4.18 19.37 -1.61
N VAL A 304 -3.21 18.91 -2.40
CA VAL A 304 -2.10 19.77 -2.80
C VAL A 304 -2.59 20.80 -3.81
N LYS A 305 -2.51 22.07 -3.41
CA LYS A 305 -2.72 23.22 -4.29
C LYS A 305 -1.36 23.80 -4.66
N GLY A 306 -1.16 24.13 -5.94
CA GLY A 306 0.02 24.88 -6.37
C GLY A 306 0.07 26.24 -5.66
N LYS A 307 1.29 26.73 -5.37
CA LYS A 307 1.49 28.09 -4.86
C LYS A 307 1.15 29.08 -5.98
N SER A 308 -0.08 29.54 -6.06
CA SER A 308 -0.47 30.65 -6.94
C SER A 308 -0.32 31.97 -6.18
N GLY A 309 0.09 33.02 -6.89
CA GLY A 309 0.33 34.35 -6.30
C GLY A 309 -0.91 34.98 -5.65
N PRO A 310 -0.76 36.10 -4.92
CA PRO A 310 -1.86 36.74 -4.21
C PRO A 310 -2.98 37.15 -5.19
N GLY A 311 -4.20 36.62 -5.00
CA GLY A 311 -5.39 37.02 -5.76
C GLY A 311 -5.93 35.99 -6.77
N THR A 312 -5.27 34.86 -6.98
CA THR A 312 -5.80 33.75 -7.81
C THR A 312 -6.04 32.52 -6.94
N GLU A 313 -7.10 32.54 -6.13
CA GLU A 313 -7.54 31.33 -5.43
C GLU A 313 -8.13 30.37 -6.46
N SER A 314 -7.32 29.41 -6.94
CA SER A 314 -7.84 28.38 -7.84
C SER A 314 -8.83 27.50 -7.05
N GLY A 315 -10.12 27.63 -7.36
CA GLY A 315 -11.26 27.03 -6.65
C GLY A 315 -11.36 25.50 -6.70
N GLY A 316 -10.26 24.79 -7.01
CA GLY A 316 -10.23 23.33 -7.10
C GLY A 316 -10.18 22.65 -5.74
N THR A 317 -10.76 21.45 -5.67
CA THR A 317 -10.81 20.62 -4.45
C THR A 317 -9.43 20.06 -4.04
N GLY A 318 -8.47 20.02 -4.98
CA GLY A 318 -7.17 19.37 -4.81
C GLY A 318 -7.24 17.84 -4.85
N LEU A 319 -8.41 17.28 -5.19
CA LEU A 319 -8.62 15.84 -5.28
C LEU A 319 -8.48 15.29 -6.70
N GLY A 320 -8.76 16.11 -7.72
CA GLY A 320 -8.85 15.66 -9.12
C GLY A 320 -7.62 14.87 -9.60
N LEU A 321 -6.40 15.39 -9.39
CA LEU A 321 -5.17 14.69 -9.79
C LEU A 321 -4.95 13.39 -8.99
N SER A 322 -5.30 13.37 -7.70
CA SER A 322 -5.20 12.14 -6.89
C SER A 322 -6.20 11.06 -7.32
N ILE A 323 -7.40 11.47 -7.73
CA ILE A 323 -8.43 10.59 -8.30
C ILE A 323 -7.95 10.03 -9.64
N ALA A 324 -7.39 10.88 -10.51
CA ALA A 324 -6.83 10.45 -11.79
C ALA A 324 -5.72 9.41 -11.59
N ARG A 325 -4.77 9.66 -10.68
CA ARG A 325 -3.70 8.70 -10.39
C ARG A 325 -4.24 7.36 -9.86
N TRP A 326 -5.24 7.40 -9.00
CA TRP A 326 -5.88 6.20 -8.47
C TRP A 326 -6.62 5.41 -9.55
N ALA A 327 -7.42 6.09 -10.38
CA ALA A 327 -8.13 5.46 -11.49
C ALA A 327 -7.18 4.85 -12.53
N ALA A 328 -6.01 5.45 -12.75
CA ALA A 328 -4.98 4.86 -13.60
C ALA A 328 -4.41 3.58 -12.99
N GLY A 329 -4.07 3.63 -11.69
CA GLY A 329 -3.55 2.47 -10.96
C GLY A 329 -4.53 1.30 -10.93
N LEU A 330 -5.84 1.57 -10.83
CA LEU A 330 -6.89 0.55 -10.97
C LEU A 330 -6.85 -0.18 -12.32
N HIS A 331 -6.33 0.46 -13.37
CA HIS A 331 -6.19 -0.10 -14.70
C HIS A 331 -4.79 -0.67 -14.97
N GLY A 332 -3.94 -0.81 -13.94
CA GLY A 332 -2.54 -1.21 -14.10
C GLY A 332 -1.66 -0.14 -14.77
N GLY A 333 -2.18 1.09 -14.89
CA GLY A 333 -1.53 2.20 -15.58
C GLY A 333 -0.93 3.24 -14.64
N THR A 334 -0.38 4.31 -15.25
CA THR A 334 0.25 5.42 -14.53
C THR A 334 -0.15 6.78 -15.09
N VAL A 335 -0.05 7.80 -14.23
CA VAL A 335 -0.18 9.22 -14.62
C VAL A 335 0.98 9.99 -14.02
N GLN A 336 1.68 10.74 -14.86
CA GLN A 336 2.85 11.53 -14.47
C GLN A 336 2.94 12.85 -15.23
N VAL A 337 3.78 13.77 -14.75
CA VAL A 337 4.13 14.99 -15.48
C VAL A 337 5.49 14.80 -16.12
N VAL A 338 5.56 14.88 -17.44
CA VAL A 338 6.79 14.74 -18.23
C VAL A 338 7.28 16.09 -18.73
N ASP A 339 8.56 16.16 -19.09
CA ASP A 339 9.14 17.36 -19.70
C ASP A 339 8.61 17.52 -21.13
N ASP A 340 8.14 18.72 -21.46
CA ASP A 340 7.69 19.08 -22.79
C ASP A 340 7.96 20.56 -23.05
N TYR A 341 8.61 20.89 -24.17
CA TYR A 341 8.96 22.26 -24.51
C TYR A 341 7.72 23.15 -24.76
N ARG A 342 6.55 22.54 -24.98
CA ARG A 342 5.28 23.23 -25.22
C ARG A 342 4.65 23.74 -23.93
N GLY A 343 4.97 23.15 -22.78
CA GLY A 343 4.37 23.51 -21.49
C GLY A 343 4.23 22.31 -20.55
N VAL A 344 3.14 22.26 -19.80
CA VAL A 344 2.89 21.15 -18.87
C VAL A 344 2.27 19.99 -19.65
N ASN A 345 2.89 18.81 -19.58
CA ASN A 345 2.41 17.60 -20.22
C ASN A 345 2.10 16.52 -19.17
N PHE A 346 0.83 16.19 -19.03
CA PHE A 346 0.38 15.04 -18.26
C PHE A 346 0.40 13.80 -19.18
N GLU A 347 1.33 12.89 -18.92
CA GLU A 347 1.40 11.60 -19.61
C GLU A 347 0.62 10.55 -18.81
N ILE A 348 -0.30 9.88 -19.51
CA ILE A 348 -1.11 8.78 -19.02
C ILE A 348 -0.69 7.54 -19.80
N ARG A 349 -0.31 6.48 -19.09
CA ARG A 349 0.01 5.17 -19.66
C ARG A 349 -0.99 4.15 -19.16
N LEU A 350 -1.66 3.44 -20.06
CA LEU A 350 -2.62 2.41 -19.74
C LEU A 350 -2.27 1.14 -20.52
N PRO A 351 -2.28 -0.06 -19.91
CA PRO A 351 -2.24 -1.32 -20.63
C PRO A 351 -3.38 -1.37 -21.65
N ARG A 352 -3.10 -1.88 -22.85
CA ARG A 352 -4.11 -2.00 -23.91
C ARG A 352 -5.19 -3.01 -23.55
N HIS A 353 -4.77 -4.13 -22.97
CA HIS A 353 -5.62 -5.20 -22.46
C HIS A 353 -5.64 -5.14 -20.95
N PHE A 354 -6.83 -5.27 -20.36
CA PHE A 354 -6.95 -5.22 -18.91
C PHE A 354 -6.59 -6.59 -18.33
N VAL A 355 -5.40 -6.68 -17.72
CA VAL A 355 -4.97 -7.88 -17.02
C VAL A 355 -5.53 -7.81 -15.60
N LEU A 356 -6.53 -8.63 -15.29
CA LEU A 356 -6.81 -8.98 -13.90
C LEU A 356 -5.57 -9.71 -13.39
N GLU A 357 -4.92 -9.22 -12.34
CA GLU A 357 -4.05 -10.07 -11.53
C GLU A 357 -4.95 -11.22 -11.02
N GLU A 358 -4.93 -12.35 -11.73
CA GLU A 358 -5.37 -13.61 -11.13
C GLU A 358 -4.43 -13.84 -9.95
N ASP A 359 -5.01 -13.94 -8.73
CA ASP A 359 -4.36 -14.56 -7.58
C ASP A 359 -3.61 -15.79 -8.11
N ASN A 360 -2.29 -15.73 -8.17
CA ASN A 360 -1.45 -16.79 -8.69
C ASN A 360 -1.75 -18.07 -7.89
N PRO A 361 -2.43 -19.09 -8.45
CA PRO A 361 -2.71 -20.29 -7.72
C PRO A 361 -1.66 -21.34 -8.07
N GLU A 362 -0.37 -20.99 -8.07
CA GLU A 362 0.73 -21.94 -8.33
C GLU A 362 2.06 -21.36 -7.80
N ASP A 363 2.40 -21.69 -6.55
CA ASP A 363 3.44 -22.70 -6.22
C ASP A 363 3.48 -23.02 -4.72
#